data_AF-A0A7Y5E451-F1
#
_entry.id   AF-A0A7Y5E451-F1
#
_cell.length_a   1.000
_cell.length_b   1.000
_cell.length_c   1.000
_cell.angle_alpha   90.00
_cell.angle_beta   90.00
_cell.angle_gamma   90.00
#
_symmetry.space_group_name_H-M   'P 1'
#
loop_
_entity.id
_entity.type
_entity.pdbx_description
1 polymer ?
#
loop_
_entity_poly.entity_id
_entity_poly.type
_entity_poly.pdbx_seq_one_letter_code
_entity_poly.pdbx_strand_id
1 'polypeptide(L)'
;MRAQLFVFASAFATLALTGCAADVGQEDGTEEDVVGESDALSASGNTGYFIVTRPDLYRKCASPFCGGVFVKRVNQAKTRCADGSLSAECYVAFYDFAPTGLSTTEADDFKSLFTASQGVVRATMRSTTVGGTKLGKLRVTEAWRGASGIKPGSDFFRTADNGIRCVRAPCPSFTAFKLNDTDSHNLIRVDTSGVAASPADQAAASSALSTKQGILAAGSIALPKCLPGSNCGPFFTAEEFYLRVEHKAAPVVKICGGLLGAQCGKGEY
;
A
#
# COMPACT_ATOMS: atom_id res chain seq x y z
N MET A 1 16.55 -45.98 -19.90
CA MET A 1 17.02 -47.21 -19.21
C MET A 1 17.72 -46.81 -17.92
N ARG A 2 17.48 -47.57 -16.83
CA ARG A 2 18.00 -47.46 -15.43
C ARG A 2 17.32 -46.36 -14.60
N ALA A 3 16.32 -46.59 -13.75
CA ALA A 3 15.96 -47.65 -12.80
C ALA A 3 16.84 -47.71 -11.53
N GLN A 4 16.23 -47.42 -10.37
CA GLN A 4 16.44 -47.89 -8.98
C GLN A 4 15.84 -46.82 -8.03
N LEU A 5 14.75 -46.97 -7.26
CA LEU A 5 14.15 -48.06 -6.47
C LEU A 5 14.98 -48.43 -5.22
N PHE A 6 14.61 -47.86 -4.07
CA PHE A 6 14.82 -48.44 -2.74
C PHE A 6 13.63 -48.13 -1.81
N VAL A 7 13.11 -49.21 -1.24
CA VAL A 7 12.01 -49.34 -0.27
C VAL A 7 12.65 -49.70 1.09
N PHE A 8 12.02 -49.31 2.21
CA PHE A 8 11.90 -49.99 3.54
C PHE A 8 11.47 -48.91 4.56
N ALA A 9 10.20 -48.78 4.95
CA ALA A 9 9.43 -49.57 5.92
C ALA A 9 9.98 -49.53 7.36
N SER A 10 9.24 -48.89 8.29
CA SER A 10 8.85 -49.49 9.58
C SER A 10 7.93 -48.58 10.39
N ALA A 11 6.91 -49.23 10.95
CA ALA A 11 5.82 -48.71 11.75
C ALA A 11 6.21 -48.62 13.24
N PHE A 12 5.61 -47.68 13.96
CA PHE A 12 5.33 -47.84 15.39
C PHE A 12 3.99 -47.19 15.73
N ALA A 13 3.10 -48.01 16.26
CA ALA A 13 1.80 -47.65 16.80
C ALA A 13 1.88 -47.66 18.33
N THR A 14 1.25 -46.69 19.00
CA THR A 14 0.79 -46.82 20.39
C THR A 14 -0.36 -45.85 20.67
N LEU A 15 -1.46 -46.42 21.18
CA LEU A 15 -2.65 -45.78 21.75
C LEU A 15 -2.41 -45.34 23.21
N ALA A 16 -3.10 -44.27 23.64
CA ALA A 16 -3.72 -44.11 24.98
C ALA A 16 -4.71 -42.92 24.91
N LEU A 17 -6.04 -43.15 24.91
CA LEU A 17 -6.98 -43.18 26.05
C LEU A 17 -7.35 -41.80 26.65
N THR A 18 -8.57 -41.37 26.29
CA THR A 18 -9.68 -40.84 27.12
C THR A 18 -9.42 -39.93 28.34
N GLY A 19 -10.09 -38.78 28.33
CA GLY A 19 -10.52 -38.04 29.54
C GLY A 19 -11.73 -37.16 29.23
N CYS A 20 -12.92 -37.56 29.69
CA CYS A 20 -14.13 -36.73 29.73
C CYS A 20 -14.11 -35.85 30.99
N ALA A 21 -14.48 -34.59 30.85
CA ALA A 21 -15.13 -33.83 31.92
C ALA A 21 -16.14 -32.88 31.26
N ALA A 22 -17.42 -33.15 31.51
CA ALA A 22 -18.52 -32.23 31.25
C ALA A 22 -18.69 -31.33 32.47
N ASP A 23 -18.94 -30.05 32.25
CA ASP A 23 -19.72 -29.24 33.20
C ASP A 23 -20.74 -28.42 32.40
N VAL A 24 -21.88 -28.20 33.05
CA VAL A 24 -23.19 -27.92 32.51
C VAL A 24 -23.52 -26.45 32.72
N GLY A 25 -24.00 -25.80 31.67
CA GLY A 25 -25.01 -24.73 31.73
C GLY A 25 -24.56 -23.35 32.21
N GLN A 26 -24.60 -22.37 31.30
CA GLN A 26 -25.06 -21.04 31.66
C GLN A 26 -25.68 -20.29 30.47
N GLU A 27 -26.98 -20.08 30.61
CA GLU A 27 -27.82 -18.91 30.27
C GLU A 27 -27.67 -18.18 28.91
N ASP A 28 -28.81 -18.19 28.22
CA ASP A 28 -29.23 -17.33 27.12
C ASP A 28 -29.13 -15.85 27.52
N GLY A 29 -28.21 -15.15 26.86
CA GLY A 29 -28.04 -13.71 26.91
C GLY A 29 -27.54 -13.25 25.55
N THR A 30 -28.39 -12.54 24.82
CA THR A 30 -28.05 -11.89 23.56
C THR A 30 -26.93 -10.88 23.78
N GLU A 31 -25.71 -11.22 23.37
CA GLU A 31 -24.59 -10.30 23.21
C GLU A 31 -24.17 -10.27 21.74
N GLU A 32 -24.10 -9.07 21.18
CA GLU A 32 -23.43 -8.83 19.90
C GLU A 32 -21.93 -9.05 20.09
N ASP A 33 -21.50 -10.29 19.92
CA ASP A 33 -20.08 -10.65 19.95
C ASP A 33 -19.38 -10.17 18.67
N VAL A 34 -18.83 -8.96 18.73
CA VAL A 34 -17.66 -8.59 17.91
C VAL A 34 -16.47 -9.37 18.47
N VAL A 35 -16.31 -10.60 17.98
CA VAL A 35 -15.22 -11.49 18.39
C VAL A 35 -13.86 -10.90 18.01
N GLY A 36 -13.14 -10.48 19.05
CA GLY A 36 -11.69 -10.51 19.25
C GLY A 36 -10.77 -10.44 18.03
N GLU A 37 -10.00 -9.36 17.98
CA GLU A 37 -8.81 -9.22 17.14
C GLU A 37 -7.77 -10.29 17.54
N SER A 38 -7.80 -11.45 16.86
CA SER A 38 -6.79 -12.49 17.02
C SER A 38 -5.50 -12.03 16.32
N ASP A 39 -4.64 -11.40 17.10
CA ASP A 39 -3.33 -10.93 16.73
C ASP A 39 -2.37 -12.12 16.55
N ALA A 40 -2.44 -12.78 15.40
CA ALA A 40 -1.50 -13.84 15.02
C ALA A 40 -1.26 -13.89 13.50
N LEU A 41 -0.86 -12.74 12.94
CA LEU A 41 0.15 -12.71 11.89
C LEU A 41 1.43 -12.22 12.57
N SER A 42 2.12 -13.14 13.23
CA SER A 42 3.36 -12.88 13.96
C SER A 42 4.34 -12.12 13.07
N ALA A 43 4.77 -10.96 13.58
CA ALA A 43 5.98 -10.21 13.23
C ALA A 43 6.27 -9.97 11.73
N SER A 44 6.12 -8.71 11.31
CA SER A 44 6.76 -8.05 10.15
C SER A 44 6.56 -8.58 8.70
N GLY A 45 6.04 -9.79 8.47
CA GLY A 45 6.10 -10.41 7.14
C GLY A 45 5.08 -9.94 6.09
N ASN A 46 3.95 -9.35 6.50
CA ASN A 46 2.87 -8.95 5.57
C ASN A 46 2.67 -7.44 5.40
N THR A 47 3.74 -6.68 5.64
CA THR A 47 3.78 -5.23 5.40
C THR A 47 4.42 -4.95 4.05
N GLY A 48 3.87 -3.98 3.32
CA GLY A 48 4.39 -3.59 2.01
C GLY A 48 3.48 -2.62 1.29
N TYR A 49 3.76 -2.41 0.00
CA TYR A 49 2.93 -1.62 -0.90
C TYR A 49 1.99 -2.51 -1.70
N PHE A 50 0.71 -2.13 -1.76
CA PHE A 50 -0.36 -2.88 -2.40
C PHE A 50 -1.14 -2.01 -3.38
N ILE A 51 -1.65 -2.64 -4.43
CA ILE A 51 -2.58 -2.07 -5.40
C ILE A 51 -3.81 -2.95 -5.52
N VAL A 52 -4.94 -2.36 -5.93
CA VAL A 52 -6.12 -3.10 -6.35
C VAL A 52 -5.93 -3.63 -7.76
N THR A 53 -6.07 -4.95 -7.94
CA THR A 53 -6.06 -5.60 -9.26
C THR A 53 -7.42 -5.50 -9.91
N ARG A 54 -8.50 -5.72 -9.13
CA ARG A 54 -9.90 -5.65 -9.55
C ARG A 54 -10.85 -5.50 -8.36
N PRO A 55 -12.00 -4.84 -8.52
CA PRO A 55 -13.10 -4.89 -7.56
C PRO A 55 -13.83 -6.24 -7.62
N ASP A 56 -14.42 -6.66 -6.51
CA ASP A 56 -15.20 -7.89 -6.43
C ASP A 56 -16.69 -7.66 -6.69
N LEU A 57 -17.04 -7.47 -7.96
CA LEU A 57 -18.41 -7.11 -8.39
C LEU A 57 -19.29 -8.29 -8.78
N TYR A 58 -18.70 -9.45 -9.07
CA TYR A 58 -19.41 -10.57 -9.72
C TYR A 58 -19.82 -11.69 -8.78
N ARG A 59 -19.26 -11.75 -7.56
CA ARG A 59 -19.64 -12.76 -6.57
C ARG A 59 -20.98 -12.37 -5.93
N LYS A 60 -21.98 -13.24 -6.09
CA LYS A 60 -23.32 -13.06 -5.53
C LYS A 60 -23.38 -13.65 -4.12
N CYS A 61 -23.00 -12.86 -3.12
CA CYS A 61 -23.05 -13.26 -1.72
C CYS A 61 -23.36 -12.04 -0.83
N ALA A 62 -23.54 -12.27 0.47
CA ALA A 62 -23.70 -11.17 1.42
C ALA A 62 -22.34 -10.49 1.67
N SER A 63 -22.34 -9.15 1.73
CA SER A 63 -21.23 -8.40 2.32
C SER A 63 -21.01 -8.89 3.76
N PRO A 64 -19.76 -9.05 4.24
CA PRO A 64 -18.47 -8.65 3.65
C PRO A 64 -17.74 -9.76 2.87
N PHE A 65 -18.39 -10.90 2.59
CA PHE A 65 -17.77 -12.03 1.89
C PHE A 65 -17.51 -11.73 0.40
N CYS A 66 -18.22 -10.75 -0.14
CA CYS A 66 -18.01 -10.15 -1.45
C CYS A 66 -18.31 -8.65 -1.44
N GLY A 67 -18.00 -7.97 -2.56
CA GLY A 67 -18.13 -6.51 -2.67
C GLY A 67 -16.90 -5.72 -2.21
N GLY A 68 -15.85 -6.42 -1.75
CA GLY A 68 -14.53 -5.84 -1.49
C GLY A 68 -13.68 -5.70 -2.75
N VAL A 69 -12.38 -5.91 -2.60
CA VAL A 69 -11.42 -5.87 -3.73
C VAL A 69 -10.43 -7.02 -3.67
N PHE A 70 -9.83 -7.31 -4.81
CA PHE A 70 -8.63 -8.12 -4.88
C PHE A 70 -7.41 -7.21 -4.93
N VAL A 71 -6.45 -7.44 -4.02
CA VAL A 71 -5.20 -6.70 -3.96
C VAL A 71 -4.00 -7.57 -4.26
N LYS A 72 -2.96 -6.93 -4.76
CA LYS A 72 -1.65 -7.54 -4.99
C LYS A 72 -0.56 -6.66 -4.40
N ARG A 73 0.47 -7.27 -3.82
CA ARG A 73 1.71 -6.61 -3.44
C ARG A 73 2.49 -6.24 -4.71
N VAL A 74 2.80 -4.96 -4.90
CA VAL A 74 3.50 -4.49 -6.11
C VAL A 74 4.88 -5.14 -6.25
N ASN A 75 5.33 -5.35 -7.48
CA ASN A 75 6.60 -6.00 -7.86
C ASN A 75 6.78 -7.45 -7.37
N GLN A 76 5.74 -8.07 -6.81
CA GLN A 76 5.80 -9.44 -6.30
C GLN A 76 4.91 -10.36 -7.13
N ALA A 77 5.37 -11.58 -7.39
CA ALA A 77 4.59 -12.58 -8.13
C ALA A 77 3.40 -13.11 -7.31
N LYS A 78 3.58 -13.21 -5.98
CA LYS A 78 2.58 -13.69 -5.03
C LYS A 78 2.46 -12.74 -3.84
N THR A 79 1.27 -12.70 -3.26
CA THR A 79 0.90 -11.96 -2.07
C THR A 79 0.48 -12.95 -1.01
N ARG A 80 0.94 -12.74 0.24
CA ARG A 80 0.46 -13.52 1.38
C ARG A 80 -0.94 -13.01 1.76
N CYS A 81 -1.94 -13.86 1.69
CA CYS A 81 -3.32 -13.51 2.00
C CYS A 81 -3.59 -13.63 3.51
N ALA A 82 -4.78 -13.19 3.92
CA ALA A 82 -5.20 -13.17 5.32
C ALA A 82 -5.32 -14.57 5.94
N ASP A 83 -5.59 -15.59 5.12
CA ASP A 83 -5.58 -17.00 5.52
C ASP A 83 -4.17 -17.60 5.61
N GLY A 84 -3.12 -16.83 5.28
CA GLY A 84 -1.73 -17.25 5.26
C GLY A 84 -1.25 -17.84 3.94
N SER A 85 -2.16 -18.11 2.99
CA SER A 85 -1.84 -18.65 1.67
C SER A 85 -1.06 -17.65 0.80
N LEU A 86 -0.34 -18.14 -0.21
CA LEU A 86 0.35 -17.31 -1.20
C LEU A 86 -0.37 -17.38 -2.56
N SER A 87 -0.97 -16.28 -2.97
CA SER A 87 -1.79 -16.18 -4.19
C SER A 87 -1.38 -14.98 -5.04
N ALA A 88 -1.72 -14.96 -6.33
CA ALA A 88 -1.41 -13.81 -7.20
C ALA A 88 -2.10 -12.51 -6.72
N GLU A 89 -3.29 -12.67 -6.14
CA GLU A 89 -4.09 -11.62 -5.52
C GLU A 89 -4.83 -12.17 -4.29
N CYS A 90 -5.20 -11.29 -3.37
CA CYS A 90 -5.87 -11.61 -2.11
C CYS A 90 -7.13 -10.78 -1.96
N TYR A 91 -8.22 -11.41 -1.50
CA TYR A 91 -9.45 -10.69 -1.18
C TYR A 91 -9.30 -9.85 0.10
N VAL A 92 -9.71 -8.60 0.02
CA VAL A 92 -9.75 -7.65 1.13
C VAL A 92 -11.16 -7.07 1.22
N ALA A 93 -11.77 -7.21 2.38
CA ALA A 93 -13.10 -6.67 2.67
C ALA A 93 -13.03 -5.35 3.44
N PHE A 94 -11.96 -5.12 4.20
CA PHE A 94 -11.87 -4.00 5.14
C PHE A 94 -10.59 -3.19 4.98
N TYR A 95 -10.68 -1.91 5.30
CA TYR A 95 -9.56 -0.98 5.33
C TYR A 95 -9.58 -0.24 6.67
N ASP A 96 -8.41 -0.10 7.27
CA ASP A 96 -8.18 0.76 8.42
C ASP A 96 -7.22 1.87 7.99
N PHE A 97 -7.76 3.08 7.84
CA PHE A 97 -7.02 4.29 7.48
C PHE A 97 -6.62 5.13 8.69
N ALA A 98 -7.03 4.78 9.92
CA ALA A 98 -6.70 5.57 11.09
C ALA A 98 -5.18 5.87 11.24
N PRO A 99 -4.25 4.94 10.93
CA PRO A 99 -2.82 5.21 11.05
C PRO A 99 -2.28 6.24 10.04
N THR A 100 -3.04 6.60 9.01
CA THR A 100 -2.65 7.64 8.04
C THR A 100 -2.85 9.06 8.57
N GLY A 101 -3.68 9.23 9.59
CA GLY A 101 -4.10 10.54 10.11
C GLY A 101 -5.07 11.30 9.19
N LEU A 102 -5.57 10.68 8.12
CA LEU A 102 -6.61 11.26 7.28
C LEU A 102 -7.93 11.41 8.04
N SER A 103 -8.67 12.47 7.74
CA SER A 103 -10.07 12.59 8.15
C SER A 103 -10.93 11.51 7.50
N THR A 104 -12.12 11.27 8.03
CA THR A 104 -13.06 10.29 7.47
C THR A 104 -13.38 10.58 6.00
N THR A 105 -13.63 11.84 5.66
CA THR A 105 -13.91 12.27 4.28
C THR A 105 -12.71 12.03 3.36
N GLU A 106 -11.50 12.41 3.76
CA GLU A 106 -10.29 12.18 2.95
C GLU A 106 -10.00 10.68 2.77
N ALA A 107 -10.25 9.88 3.80
CA ALA A 107 -10.11 8.43 3.74
C ALA A 107 -11.15 7.80 2.79
N ASP A 108 -12.40 8.28 2.79
CA ASP A 108 -13.46 7.80 1.89
C ASP A 108 -13.22 8.21 0.43
N ASP A 109 -12.76 9.44 0.20
CA ASP A 109 -12.34 9.92 -1.12
C ASP A 109 -11.18 9.07 -1.66
N PHE A 110 -10.16 8.83 -0.83
CA PHE A 110 -9.04 7.97 -1.22
C PHE A 110 -9.46 6.51 -1.42
N LYS A 111 -10.34 5.97 -0.58
CA LYS A 111 -10.87 4.61 -0.70
C LYS A 111 -11.58 4.42 -2.03
N SER A 112 -12.32 5.43 -2.50
CA SER A 112 -12.98 5.42 -3.81
C SER A 112 -11.95 5.33 -4.96
N LEU A 113 -10.89 6.14 -4.91
CA LEU A 113 -9.78 6.08 -5.87
C LEU A 113 -9.05 4.73 -5.82
N PHE A 114 -8.75 4.24 -4.62
CA PHE A 114 -8.05 2.97 -4.43
C PHE A 114 -8.84 1.79 -4.99
N THR A 115 -10.14 1.74 -4.72
CA THR A 115 -11.06 0.70 -5.22
C THR A 115 -11.17 0.74 -6.75
N ALA A 116 -11.04 1.92 -7.35
CA ALA A 116 -10.98 2.11 -8.80
C ALA A 116 -9.60 1.78 -9.41
N SER A 117 -8.68 1.15 -8.67
CA SER A 117 -7.30 0.87 -9.09
C SER A 117 -6.45 2.12 -9.39
N GLN A 118 -6.80 3.28 -8.82
CA GLN A 118 -6.11 4.56 -9.02
C GLN A 118 -5.27 4.98 -7.80
N GLY A 119 -4.92 4.03 -6.92
CA GLY A 119 -4.12 4.31 -5.74
C GLY A 119 -3.17 3.16 -5.37
N VAL A 120 -2.14 3.51 -4.60
CA VAL A 120 -1.22 2.58 -3.95
C VAL A 120 -1.28 2.83 -2.45
N VAL A 121 -1.28 1.77 -1.65
CA VAL A 121 -1.21 1.88 -0.19
C VAL A 121 0.02 1.19 0.34
N ARG A 122 0.71 1.83 1.30
CA ARG A 122 1.58 1.10 2.21
C ARG A 122 0.71 0.59 3.35
N ALA A 123 0.67 -0.71 3.56
CA ALA A 123 -0.20 -1.33 4.53
C ALA A 123 0.41 -2.60 5.13
N THR A 124 -0.16 -3.04 6.24
CA THR A 124 0.00 -4.40 6.74
C THR A 124 -1.29 -5.16 6.49
N MET A 125 -1.21 -6.28 5.78
CA MET A 125 -2.35 -7.18 5.60
C MET A 125 -2.59 -7.94 6.91
N ARG A 126 -3.80 -7.83 7.44
CA ARG A 126 -4.31 -8.49 8.64
C ARG A 126 -5.47 -9.42 8.29
N SER A 127 -5.73 -10.39 9.15
CA SER A 127 -6.93 -11.21 9.11
C SER A 127 -7.95 -10.69 10.11
N THR A 128 -9.21 -10.63 9.72
CA THR A 128 -10.35 -10.46 10.62
C THR A 128 -11.33 -11.61 10.40
N THR A 129 -11.91 -12.14 11.46
CA THR A 129 -12.81 -13.30 11.37
C THR A 129 -14.25 -12.83 11.39
N VAL A 130 -15.02 -13.18 10.36
CA VAL A 130 -16.46 -12.88 10.27
C VAL A 130 -17.20 -14.17 9.96
N GLY A 131 -18.11 -14.58 10.85
CA GLY A 131 -18.87 -15.83 10.70
C GLY A 131 -17.96 -17.07 10.52
N GLY A 132 -16.86 -17.14 11.27
CA GLY A 132 -15.88 -18.23 11.19
C GLY A 132 -14.94 -18.20 9.96
N THR A 133 -15.10 -17.24 9.05
CA THR A 133 -14.23 -17.08 7.87
C THR A 133 -13.21 -15.97 8.07
N LYS A 134 -11.95 -16.22 7.74
CA LYS A 134 -10.90 -15.19 7.75
C LYS A 134 -10.98 -14.33 6.50
N LEU A 135 -11.22 -13.04 6.69
CA LEU A 135 -11.24 -12.02 5.64
C LEU A 135 -10.03 -11.09 5.76
N GLY A 136 -9.58 -10.55 4.64
CA GLY A 136 -8.49 -9.58 4.60
C GLY A 136 -8.91 -8.20 5.08
N LYS A 137 -8.09 -7.62 5.94
CA LYS A 137 -8.15 -6.22 6.39
C LYS A 137 -6.79 -5.56 6.11
N LEU A 138 -6.76 -4.46 5.37
CA LEU A 138 -5.54 -3.68 5.19
C LEU A 138 -5.46 -2.61 6.26
N ARG A 139 -4.43 -2.68 7.12
CA ARG A 139 -4.06 -1.58 8.03
C ARG A 139 -3.12 -0.63 7.30
N VAL A 140 -3.65 0.48 6.81
CA VAL A 140 -2.98 1.42 5.93
C VAL A 140 -2.19 2.45 6.72
N THR A 141 -0.92 2.63 6.37
CA THR A 141 -0.01 3.63 6.99
C THR A 141 0.39 4.73 6.02
N GLU A 142 0.31 4.49 4.72
CA GLU A 142 0.48 5.53 3.70
C GLU A 142 -0.53 5.32 2.57
N ALA A 143 -1.14 6.40 2.11
CA ALA A 143 -2.06 6.44 0.98
C ALA A 143 -1.44 7.30 -0.15
N TRP A 144 -1.43 6.78 -1.37
CA TRP A 144 -0.81 7.43 -2.53
C TRP A 144 -1.78 7.42 -3.71
N ARG A 145 -2.23 8.59 -4.18
CA ARG A 145 -3.15 8.69 -5.33
C ARG A 145 -2.37 8.79 -6.64
N GLY A 146 -2.84 8.13 -7.69
CA GLY A 146 -2.30 8.29 -9.04
C GLY A 146 -2.58 9.69 -9.59
N ALA A 147 -1.70 10.17 -10.46
CA ALA A 147 -1.80 11.51 -11.03
C ALA A 147 -2.59 11.53 -12.35
N SER A 148 -2.48 10.49 -13.18
CA SER A 148 -3.26 10.37 -14.43
C SER A 148 -4.38 9.34 -14.34
N GLY A 149 -4.31 8.39 -13.39
CA GLY A 149 -5.29 7.32 -13.21
C GLY A 149 -5.10 6.16 -14.19
N ILE A 150 -3.99 6.13 -14.92
CA ILE A 150 -3.63 5.06 -15.84
C ILE A 150 -3.04 3.90 -15.03
N LYS A 151 -3.39 2.66 -15.38
CA LYS A 151 -2.80 1.46 -14.77
C LYS A 151 -1.44 1.20 -15.42
N PRO A 152 -0.32 1.32 -14.69
CA PRO A 152 0.99 1.12 -15.29
C PRO A 152 1.29 -0.36 -15.52
N GLY A 153 2.06 -0.66 -16.58
CA GLY A 153 2.59 -2.00 -16.87
C GLY A 153 3.95 -2.29 -16.22
N SER A 154 4.63 -1.24 -15.75
CA SER A 154 6.00 -1.28 -15.26
C SER A 154 6.13 -1.55 -13.74
N ASP A 155 7.36 -1.77 -13.29
CA ASP A 155 7.69 -1.90 -11.87
C ASP A 155 7.47 -0.57 -11.11
N PHE A 156 7.15 -0.69 -9.83
CA PHE A 156 6.91 0.44 -8.93
C PHE A 156 8.16 0.77 -8.11
N PHE A 157 8.45 2.06 -7.98
CA PHE A 157 9.58 2.58 -7.23
C PHE A 157 9.12 3.72 -6.32
N ARG A 158 9.84 3.93 -5.22
CA ARG A 158 9.86 5.21 -4.52
C ARG A 158 11.06 6.00 -5.01
N THR A 159 10.83 7.18 -5.57
CA THR A 159 11.89 8.07 -6.06
C THR A 159 11.94 9.31 -5.17
N ALA A 160 13.08 9.57 -4.54
CA ALA A 160 13.24 10.67 -3.57
C ALA A 160 14.64 11.28 -3.62
N ASP A 161 14.78 12.51 -3.12
CA ASP A 161 16.08 13.16 -2.95
C ASP A 161 16.94 12.42 -1.92
N ASN A 162 18.17 12.07 -2.30
CA ASN A 162 19.09 11.35 -1.42
C ASN A 162 20.06 12.27 -0.67
N GLY A 163 19.99 13.58 -0.88
CA GLY A 163 20.82 14.59 -0.21
C GLY A 163 22.21 14.76 -0.81
N ILE A 164 22.57 13.99 -1.85
CA ILE A 164 23.84 14.15 -2.54
C ILE A 164 23.84 15.45 -3.33
N ARG A 165 24.87 16.27 -3.10
CA ARG A 165 25.13 17.54 -3.79
C ARG A 165 26.56 17.52 -4.30
N CYS A 166 26.73 17.62 -5.62
CA CYS A 166 28.04 17.49 -6.27
C CYS A 166 28.51 18.84 -6.79
N VAL A 167 29.82 19.08 -6.74
CA VAL A 167 30.43 20.28 -7.33
C VAL A 167 30.48 20.17 -8.87
N ARG A 168 30.60 18.95 -9.40
CA ARG A 168 30.65 18.67 -10.84
C ARG A 168 29.57 17.65 -11.22
N ALA A 169 28.93 17.87 -12.36
CA ALA A 169 27.96 16.94 -12.94
C ALA A 169 28.66 15.73 -13.60
N PRO A 170 27.96 14.59 -13.76
CA PRO A 170 26.57 14.30 -13.38
C PRO A 170 26.42 14.03 -11.88
N CYS A 171 25.38 14.61 -11.25
CA CYS A 171 25.14 14.42 -9.82
C CYS A 171 23.95 13.48 -9.57
N PRO A 172 24.16 12.33 -8.90
CA PRO A 172 23.07 11.43 -8.58
C PRO A 172 22.30 11.89 -7.33
N SER A 173 21.52 12.97 -7.45
CA SER A 173 20.80 13.58 -6.32
C SER A 173 19.52 12.85 -5.92
N PHE A 174 19.09 11.82 -6.67
CA PHE A 174 17.91 11.03 -6.36
C PHE A 174 18.26 9.56 -6.17
N THR A 175 17.40 8.84 -5.46
CA THR A 175 17.45 7.37 -5.40
C THR A 175 16.06 6.81 -5.71
N ALA A 176 16.02 5.81 -6.59
CA ALA A 176 14.86 4.96 -6.83
C ALA A 176 15.00 3.68 -6.00
N PHE A 177 14.06 3.45 -5.08
CA PHE A 177 13.94 2.22 -4.30
C PHE A 177 12.81 1.38 -4.88
N LYS A 178 13.11 0.17 -5.34
CA LYS A 178 12.09 -0.72 -5.86
C LYS A 178 11.15 -1.14 -4.73
N LEU A 179 9.85 -0.97 -4.92
CA LEU A 179 8.88 -1.24 -3.85
C LEU A 179 8.78 -2.74 -3.57
N ASN A 180 8.68 -3.08 -2.28
CA ASN A 180 8.67 -4.46 -1.79
C ASN A 180 9.90 -5.29 -2.19
N ASP A 181 11.02 -4.64 -2.44
CA ASP A 181 12.29 -5.24 -2.82
C ASP A 181 13.45 -4.51 -2.09
N THR A 182 14.66 -5.02 -2.22
CA THR A 182 15.90 -4.40 -1.73
C THR A 182 16.64 -3.62 -2.80
N ASP A 183 16.27 -3.80 -4.08
CA ASP A 183 16.91 -3.13 -5.20
C ASP A 183 16.77 -1.60 -5.14
N SER A 184 17.88 -0.90 -5.37
CA SER A 184 17.87 0.56 -5.49
C SER A 184 18.92 1.07 -6.46
N HIS A 185 18.64 2.23 -7.05
CA HIS A 185 19.54 2.89 -8.00
C HIS A 185 19.61 4.38 -7.72
N ASN A 186 20.83 4.91 -7.73
CA ASN A 186 21.07 6.34 -7.70
C ASN A 186 20.85 6.94 -9.09
N LEU A 187 20.11 8.04 -9.15
CA LEU A 187 19.63 8.67 -10.37
C LEU A 187 20.05 10.12 -10.42
N ILE A 188 20.39 10.57 -11.62
CA ILE A 188 20.71 11.98 -11.90
C ILE A 188 19.44 12.79 -12.21
N ARG A 189 18.35 12.09 -12.58
CA ARG A 189 17.08 12.70 -12.99
C ARG A 189 15.92 11.72 -12.83
N VAL A 190 14.77 12.26 -12.47
CA VAL A 190 13.46 11.59 -12.52
C VAL A 190 12.59 12.39 -13.49
N ASP A 191 12.07 11.73 -14.51
CA ASP A 191 11.26 12.34 -15.56
C ASP A 191 9.78 11.95 -15.40
N THR A 192 8.94 12.93 -15.07
CA THR A 192 7.49 12.77 -14.96
C THR A 192 6.73 13.45 -16.10
N SER A 193 7.44 14.08 -17.04
CA SER A 193 6.83 14.93 -18.08
C SER A 193 5.97 14.15 -19.08
N GLY A 194 6.24 12.84 -19.24
CA GLY A 194 5.44 11.93 -20.07
C GLY A 194 4.11 11.48 -19.44
N VAL A 195 3.89 11.77 -18.15
CA VAL A 195 2.66 11.41 -17.46
C VAL A 195 1.59 12.48 -17.72
N ALA A 196 0.41 12.05 -18.15
CA ALA A 196 -0.75 12.92 -18.41
C ALA A 196 -1.42 13.44 -17.12
N ALA A 197 -0.62 14.04 -16.24
CA ALA A 197 -1.04 14.62 -14.97
C ALA A 197 -1.41 16.09 -15.12
N SER A 198 -2.23 16.60 -14.19
CA SER A 198 -2.55 18.02 -14.13
C SER A 198 -1.29 18.89 -13.84
N PRO A 199 -1.27 20.17 -14.23
CA PRO A 199 -0.16 21.06 -13.89
C PRO A 199 0.09 21.17 -12.39
N ALA A 200 -0.97 21.12 -11.58
CA ALA A 200 -0.88 21.10 -10.12
C ALA A 200 -0.17 19.84 -9.60
N ASP A 201 -0.45 18.68 -10.21
CA ASP A 201 0.17 17.41 -9.82
C ASP A 201 1.62 17.32 -10.26
N GLN A 202 1.96 17.86 -11.43
CA GLN A 202 3.35 17.96 -11.89
C GLN A 202 4.18 18.88 -10.96
N ALA A 203 3.59 20.00 -10.53
CA ALA A 203 4.21 20.88 -9.54
C ALA A 203 4.39 20.17 -8.19
N ALA A 204 3.36 19.49 -7.70
CA ALA A 204 3.40 18.74 -6.45
C ALA A 204 4.44 17.60 -6.50
N ALA A 205 4.56 16.88 -7.63
CA ALA A 205 5.58 15.86 -7.82
C ALA A 205 7.00 16.44 -7.78
N SER A 206 7.21 17.57 -8.45
CA SER A 206 8.49 18.28 -8.44
C SER A 206 8.88 18.73 -7.03
N SER A 207 7.91 19.26 -6.27
CA SER A 207 8.12 19.61 -4.87
C SER A 207 8.43 18.38 -4.02
N ALA A 208 7.65 17.31 -4.15
CA ALA A 208 7.84 16.09 -3.37
C ALA A 208 9.18 15.40 -3.65
N LEU A 209 9.63 15.37 -4.91
CA LEU A 209 10.92 14.82 -5.33
C LEU A 209 12.11 15.50 -4.65
N SER A 210 12.01 16.78 -4.29
CA SER A 210 13.06 17.51 -3.57
C SER A 210 13.12 17.19 -2.07
N THR A 211 12.22 16.33 -1.58
CA THR A 211 12.17 15.89 -0.17
C THR A 211 12.60 14.43 -0.02
N LYS A 212 12.83 14.01 1.23
CA LYS A 212 13.04 12.59 1.59
C LYS A 212 11.78 11.73 1.42
N GLN A 213 10.60 12.35 1.36
CA GLN A 213 9.37 11.62 1.08
C GLN A 213 9.38 11.11 -0.35
N GLY A 214 9.68 12.01 -1.30
CA GLY A 214 9.62 11.70 -2.71
C GLY A 214 8.21 11.42 -3.20
N ILE A 215 8.14 10.75 -4.34
CA ILE A 215 6.92 10.22 -4.95
C ILE A 215 7.04 8.70 -5.06
N LEU A 216 5.90 8.01 -5.22
CA LEU A 216 5.94 6.70 -5.85
C LEU A 216 5.80 6.90 -7.36
N ALA A 217 6.46 6.07 -8.15
CA ALA A 217 6.34 6.10 -9.60
C ALA A 217 6.42 4.68 -10.15
N ALA A 218 5.59 4.41 -11.14
CA ALA A 218 5.71 3.21 -11.94
C ALA A 218 6.40 3.58 -13.25
N GLY A 219 7.41 2.80 -13.65
CA GLY A 219 8.22 3.14 -14.80
C GLY A 219 9.50 2.34 -14.88
N SER A 220 10.48 2.88 -15.62
CA SER A 220 11.74 2.19 -15.89
C SER A 220 12.96 3.06 -15.62
N ILE A 221 14.05 2.41 -15.22
CA ILE A 221 15.36 3.02 -15.04
C ILE A 221 16.18 2.75 -16.30
N ALA A 222 16.69 3.82 -16.92
CA ALA A 222 17.65 3.74 -18.01
C ALA A 222 19.07 3.88 -17.46
N LEU A 223 19.95 2.94 -17.83
CA LEU A 223 21.38 2.94 -17.50
C LEU A 223 22.21 3.17 -18.77
N PRO A 224 22.27 4.41 -19.29
CA PRO A 224 23.00 4.69 -20.52
C PRO A 224 24.51 4.46 -20.36
N LYS A 225 25.15 4.02 -21.45
CA LYS A 225 26.62 3.98 -21.53
C LYS A 225 27.14 5.40 -21.75
N CYS A 226 27.76 5.96 -20.74
CA CYS A 226 28.21 7.35 -20.75
C CYS A 226 29.66 7.48 -21.20
N LEU A 227 29.94 8.48 -22.04
CA LEU A 227 31.30 8.85 -22.38
C LEU A 227 31.97 9.53 -21.17
N PRO A 228 33.29 9.32 -20.96
CA PRO A 228 34.03 10.03 -19.92
C PRO A 228 33.85 11.55 -20.02
N GLY A 229 33.49 12.20 -18.91
CA GLY A 229 33.31 13.65 -18.85
C GLY A 229 31.97 14.20 -19.39
N SER A 230 31.06 13.33 -19.84
CA SER A 230 29.70 13.74 -20.23
C SER A 230 28.76 13.86 -19.03
N ASN A 231 27.73 14.71 -19.13
CA ASN A 231 26.66 14.84 -18.13
C ASN A 231 25.61 13.71 -18.22
N CYS A 232 26.03 12.54 -18.68
CA CYS A 232 25.20 11.36 -18.84
C CYS A 232 25.18 10.55 -17.54
N GLY A 233 24.04 9.97 -17.20
CA GLY A 233 23.93 9.09 -16.04
C GLY A 233 22.56 8.42 -15.96
N PRO A 234 22.36 7.55 -14.95
CA PRO A 234 21.10 6.86 -14.72
C PRO A 234 19.92 7.81 -14.54
N PHE A 235 18.81 7.58 -15.24
CA PHE A 235 17.59 8.35 -15.06
C PHE A 235 16.36 7.45 -15.04
N PHE A 236 15.30 7.94 -14.40
CA PHE A 236 14.01 7.26 -14.34
C PHE A 236 13.00 7.93 -15.26
N THR A 237 12.21 7.13 -15.98
CA THR A 237 11.08 7.61 -16.78
C THR A 237 9.79 7.06 -16.22
N ALA A 238 8.90 7.94 -15.76
CA ALA A 238 7.62 7.56 -15.21
C ALA A 238 6.56 7.32 -16.29
N GLU A 239 5.84 6.21 -16.16
CA GLU A 239 4.60 5.90 -16.88
C GLU A 239 3.39 6.44 -16.11
N GLU A 240 3.46 6.38 -14.78
CA GLU A 240 2.51 6.99 -13.84
C GLU A 240 3.29 7.40 -12.57
N PHE A 241 2.82 8.42 -11.88
CA PHE A 241 3.33 8.76 -10.54
C PHE A 241 2.19 8.92 -9.54
N TYR A 242 2.54 8.72 -8.27
CA TYR A 242 1.60 8.78 -7.18
C TYR A 242 2.06 9.77 -6.13
N LEU A 243 1.14 10.64 -5.73
CA LEU A 243 1.35 11.64 -4.70
C LEU A 243 0.77 11.17 -3.38
N ARG A 244 1.48 11.41 -2.30
CA ARG A 244 1.01 11.05 -0.96
C ARG A 244 -0.23 11.87 -0.63
N VAL A 245 -1.26 11.19 -0.16
CA VAL A 245 -2.43 11.84 0.44
C VAL A 245 -2.08 12.15 1.88
N GLU A 246 -2.15 13.43 2.21
CA GLU A 246 -1.87 13.94 3.54
C GLU A 246 -3.09 14.70 4.02
N HIS A 247 -3.32 14.67 5.33
CA HIS A 247 -4.41 15.43 5.93
C HIS A 247 -4.21 16.91 5.62
N LYS A 248 -5.17 17.50 4.94
CA LYS A 248 -5.25 18.94 4.76
C LYS A 248 -6.07 19.47 5.92
N ALA A 249 -5.36 19.98 6.93
CA ALA A 249 -6.03 20.74 7.99
C ALA A 249 -6.93 21.78 7.32
N ALA A 250 -8.21 21.79 7.72
CA ALA A 250 -9.12 22.83 7.28
C ALA A 250 -8.45 24.18 7.57
N PRO A 251 -8.47 25.14 6.63
CA PRO A 251 -7.95 26.46 6.93
C PRO A 251 -8.68 26.93 8.19
N VAL A 252 -7.92 27.21 9.25
CA VAL A 252 -8.47 27.82 10.45
C VAL A 252 -9.05 29.15 9.99
N VAL A 253 -10.36 29.20 9.82
CA VAL A 253 -11.07 30.45 9.59
C VAL A 253 -10.86 31.24 10.87
N LYS A 254 -9.92 32.19 10.85
CA LYS A 254 -9.77 33.14 11.94
C LYS A 254 -11.05 33.96 11.97
N ILE A 255 -11.92 33.65 12.92
CA ILE A 255 -13.12 34.44 13.19
C ILE A 255 -12.66 35.60 14.07
N CYS A 256 -12.68 36.82 13.55
CA CYS A 256 -12.47 38.01 14.35
C CYS A 256 -13.69 38.20 15.26
N GLY A 257 -13.46 38.30 16.57
CA GLY A 257 -14.51 38.36 17.58
C GLY A 257 -15.46 39.54 17.36
N GLY A 258 -16.67 39.24 16.93
CA GLY A 258 -17.80 40.16 16.87
C GLY A 258 -19.09 39.34 16.83
N LEU A 259 -20.14 39.81 17.50
CA LEU A 259 -21.41 39.10 17.72
C LEU A 259 -22.16 38.65 16.44
N LEU A 260 -21.60 38.94 15.25
CA LEU A 260 -22.20 38.71 13.93
C LEU A 260 -21.31 37.93 12.95
N GLY A 261 -20.20 37.31 13.40
CA GLY A 261 -19.47 36.32 12.59
C GLY A 261 -18.81 36.84 11.31
N ALA A 262 -18.28 38.07 11.32
CA ALA A 262 -17.56 38.62 10.16
C ALA A 262 -16.19 37.95 9.95
N GLN A 263 -15.80 37.77 8.69
CA GLN A 263 -14.46 37.32 8.29
C GLN A 263 -13.49 38.51 8.25
N CYS A 264 -12.26 38.34 8.75
CA CYS A 264 -11.28 39.42 8.84
C CYS A 264 -10.72 39.83 7.46
N GLY A 265 -10.46 41.12 7.27
CA GLY A 265 -9.68 41.63 6.15
C GLY A 265 -8.19 41.29 6.24
N LYS A 266 -7.46 41.45 5.14
CA LYS A 266 -6.01 41.14 5.08
C LYS A 266 -5.22 42.11 5.95
N GLY A 267 -4.69 41.62 7.08
CA GLY A 267 -3.86 42.39 8.01
C GLY A 267 -4.54 42.78 9.33
N GLU A 268 -5.80 42.39 9.52
CA GLU A 268 -6.54 42.62 10.77
C GLU A 268 -6.47 41.36 11.64
N TYR A 269 -5.99 41.54 12.88
CA TYR A 269 -5.87 40.51 13.91
C TYR A 269 -6.57 40.98 15.19
#